data_AF-A0A3C1FUL2-F1
#
_entry.id   AF-A0A3C1FUL2-F1
#
_cell.length_a   1.000
_cell.length_b   1.000
_cell.length_c   1.000
_cell.angle_alpha   90.00
_cell.angle_beta   90.00
_cell.angle_gamma   90.00
#
_symmetry.space_group_name_H-M   'P 1'
#
loop_
_entity.id
_entity.type
_entity.pdbx_description
1 polymer ?
#
loop_
_entity_poly.entity_id
_entity_poly.type
_entity_poly.pdbx_seq_one_letter_code
_entity_poly.pdbx_strand_id
1 'polypeptide(L)'
;MKGLLSSILLICFIAPAFAEENAVPSFTDQDLERYRYPSERTNPADQTSPKKTEIRGSPHLGQEERQNLRRYEVPYEASEGTVKRIVLPVTFNNSVTAQMLLDTGATGTLISGKLAEKLGIFKKDEGKLLTFVSGVGGTVMVIRAIIDRVKIGEAEDNFIPTVISDSIPEGFDGLIGMDFMANFTTKIDTRKHIVTFEELPHQSTMPDGHDEIWWKETFHEFASTRADWKKTKDKIYDLYSFQDASHLVQVSQKGKRTTTVTVGELRTYVDSQYEEAHKLLMKLDSYAIDHAVPMEWRDY
;
A
#
# COMPACT_ATOMS: atom_id res chain seq x y z
N MET A 1 4.81 -1.60 -29.33
CA MET A 1 3.36 -1.51 -29.01
C MET A 1 2.60 -2.84 -29.12
N LYS A 2 2.84 -3.72 -30.11
CA LYS A 2 2.11 -5.01 -30.20
C LYS A 2 2.49 -6.05 -29.11
N GLY A 3 3.73 -6.04 -28.61
CA GLY A 3 4.17 -6.95 -27.53
C GLY A 3 3.60 -6.61 -26.14
N LEU A 4 3.42 -5.33 -25.84
CA LEU A 4 2.94 -4.87 -24.52
C LEU A 4 1.47 -5.22 -24.31
N LEU A 5 0.63 -5.07 -25.34
CA LEU A 5 -0.79 -5.47 -25.28
C LEU A 5 -1.00 -6.99 -25.14
N SER A 6 -0.13 -7.81 -25.73
CA SER A 6 -0.21 -9.28 -25.59
C SER A 6 0.14 -9.75 -24.18
N SER A 7 1.14 -9.11 -23.54
CA SER A 7 1.49 -9.35 -22.14
C SER A 7 0.43 -8.84 -21.18
N ILE A 8 -0.18 -7.66 -21.43
CA ILE A 8 -1.28 -7.11 -20.62
C ILE A 8 -2.54 -7.98 -20.67
N LEU A 9 -2.77 -8.69 -21.77
CA LEU A 9 -3.90 -9.61 -21.87
C LEU A 9 -3.71 -10.82 -20.93
N LEU A 10 -2.51 -11.41 -20.86
CA LEU A 10 -2.24 -12.56 -19.99
C LEU A 10 -2.27 -12.22 -18.48
N ILE A 11 -1.93 -10.98 -18.13
CA ILE A 11 -1.98 -10.40 -16.76
C ILE A 11 -3.35 -10.65 -16.09
N CYS A 12 -4.47 -10.61 -16.81
CA CYS A 12 -5.79 -10.66 -16.14
C CYS A 12 -6.27 -12.06 -15.73
N PHE A 13 -5.65 -13.17 -16.17
CA PHE A 13 -6.37 -14.46 -16.24
C PHE A 13 -5.89 -15.61 -15.36
N ILE A 14 -4.71 -15.53 -14.71
CA ILE A 14 -4.19 -16.59 -13.83
C ILE A 14 -3.75 -15.99 -12.49
N ALA A 15 -4.50 -15.03 -11.98
CA ALA A 15 -4.30 -14.59 -10.61
C ALA A 15 -4.71 -15.76 -9.67
N PRO A 16 -3.99 -16.01 -8.56
CA PRO A 16 -4.35 -17.08 -7.65
C PRO A 16 -5.79 -16.90 -7.15
N ALA A 17 -6.48 -18.00 -6.84
CA ALA A 17 -7.87 -17.96 -6.42
C ALA A 17 -8.01 -17.27 -5.04
N PHE A 18 -8.14 -15.93 -5.04
CA PHE A 18 -8.24 -15.08 -3.86
C PHE A 18 -9.66 -14.51 -3.68
N ALA A 19 -10.66 -15.38 -3.75
CA ALA A 19 -12.03 -14.97 -3.45
C ALA A 19 -12.73 -16.04 -2.63
N GLU A 20 -12.35 -16.15 -1.35
CA GLU A 20 -13.37 -16.45 -0.36
C GLU A 20 -14.05 -15.12 -0.03
N GLU A 21 -15.34 -15.07 -0.39
CA GLU A 21 -16.25 -13.96 -0.16
C GLU A 21 -16.56 -13.88 1.34
N ASN A 22 -15.64 -13.29 2.11
CA ASN A 22 -16.00 -12.84 3.45
C ASN A 22 -16.91 -11.63 3.27
N ALA A 23 -18.19 -11.80 3.62
CA ALA A 23 -19.18 -10.74 3.62
C ALA A 23 -18.60 -9.51 4.32
N VAL A 24 -18.53 -8.39 3.60
CA VAL A 24 -18.20 -7.10 4.19
C VAL A 24 -19.22 -6.87 5.31
N PRO A 25 -18.80 -6.69 6.57
CA PRO A 25 -19.72 -6.35 7.64
C PRO A 25 -20.42 -5.05 7.25
N SER A 26 -21.72 -5.12 6.95
CA SER A 26 -22.52 -3.94 6.73
C SER A 26 -22.72 -3.26 8.07
N PHE A 27 -22.32 -2.00 8.17
CA PHE A 27 -22.68 -1.17 9.32
C PHE A 27 -24.19 -0.96 9.31
N THR A 28 -24.88 -1.50 10.31
CA THR A 28 -26.34 -1.41 10.46
C THR A 28 -26.72 -0.30 11.44
N ASP A 29 -27.99 0.09 11.44
CA ASP A 29 -28.51 1.00 12.48
C ASP A 29 -28.34 0.43 13.90
N GLN A 30 -28.24 -0.90 14.03
CA GLN A 30 -27.92 -1.59 15.28
C GLN A 30 -26.46 -1.39 15.72
N ASP A 31 -25.54 -1.16 14.79
CA ASP A 31 -24.14 -0.86 15.09
C ASP A 31 -23.96 0.58 15.58
N LEU A 32 -24.82 1.51 15.14
CA LEU A 32 -24.87 2.89 15.65
C LEU A 32 -25.25 2.95 17.13
N GLU A 33 -26.10 2.03 17.61
CA GLU A 33 -26.47 1.98 19.03
C GLU A 33 -25.28 1.65 19.95
N ARG A 34 -24.27 0.92 19.45
CA ARG A 34 -23.03 0.61 20.19
C ARG A 34 -22.12 1.81 20.39
N TYR A 35 -22.24 2.84 19.54
CA TYR A 35 -21.42 4.06 19.59
C TYR A 35 -22.22 5.30 20.01
N ARG A 36 -23.45 5.12 20.50
CA ARG A 36 -24.23 6.22 21.06
C ARG A 36 -23.54 6.73 22.32
N TYR A 37 -23.07 7.97 22.28
CA TYR A 37 -22.41 8.63 23.41
C TYR A 37 -23.31 8.58 24.67
N PRO A 38 -22.78 8.26 25.87
CA PRO A 38 -23.58 8.13 27.10
C PRO A 38 -24.32 9.40 27.54
N SER A 39 -24.13 10.54 26.88
CA SER A 39 -24.76 11.81 27.23
C SER A 39 -26.26 11.89 26.94
N GLU A 40 -26.87 10.90 26.28
CA GLU A 40 -28.31 10.89 25.99
C GLU A 40 -29.15 10.08 27.00
N ARG A 41 -28.55 9.55 28.08
CA ARG A 41 -29.31 9.04 29.23
C ARG A 41 -29.27 10.06 30.36
N THR A 42 -30.25 10.95 30.39
CA THR A 42 -30.50 11.81 31.56
C THR A 42 -30.98 10.96 32.74
N ASN A 43 -30.06 10.54 33.60
CA ASN A 43 -30.37 10.13 34.97
C ASN A 43 -29.78 11.16 35.95
N PRO A 44 -30.60 11.87 36.74
CA PRO A 44 -30.14 12.85 37.71
C PRO A 44 -29.75 12.17 39.02
N ALA A 45 -28.69 11.35 39.02
CA ALA A 45 -28.07 10.82 40.22
C ALA A 45 -26.75 10.10 39.88
N ASP A 46 -25.64 10.83 39.74
CA ASP A 46 -24.37 10.36 40.29
C ASP A 46 -23.33 11.49 40.34
N GLN A 47 -23.26 12.16 41.48
CA GLN A 47 -22.11 12.97 41.87
C GLN A 47 -21.15 12.08 42.64
N THR A 48 -20.37 11.24 41.96
CA THR A 48 -19.11 10.72 42.53
C THR A 48 -18.07 10.57 41.42
N SER A 49 -17.05 11.42 41.43
CA SER A 49 -15.91 11.35 40.50
C SER A 49 -15.00 10.16 40.85
N PRO A 50 -14.64 9.27 39.91
CA PRO A 50 -13.59 8.30 40.15
C PRO A 50 -12.22 8.95 40.02
N LYS A 51 -11.37 8.63 40.99
CA LYS A 51 -9.96 9.04 41.15
C LYS A 51 -9.15 8.69 39.90
N LYS A 52 -8.41 9.67 39.37
CA LYS A 52 -7.49 9.54 38.25
C LYS A 52 -6.34 8.59 38.64
N THR A 53 -6.37 7.36 38.15
CA THR A 53 -5.21 6.45 38.23
C THR A 53 -4.17 6.95 37.22
N GLU A 54 -3.06 7.48 37.72
CA GLU A 54 -1.90 7.83 36.91
C GLU A 54 -1.35 6.56 36.23
N ILE A 55 -1.49 6.49 34.90
CA ILE A 55 -0.73 5.55 34.09
C ILE A 55 0.72 6.05 34.10
N ARG A 56 1.58 5.19 34.62
CA ARG A 56 3.01 5.38 34.83
C ARG A 56 3.72 5.63 33.49
N GLY A 57 4.19 6.87 33.30
CA GLY A 57 5.35 7.25 32.50
C GLY A 57 5.29 7.01 30.99
N SER A 58 4.73 7.95 30.23
CA SER A 58 5.23 8.23 28.88
C SER A 58 6.68 8.73 29.00
N PRO A 59 7.62 8.34 28.12
CA PRO A 59 8.94 8.95 28.11
C PRO A 59 8.76 10.43 27.77
N HIS A 60 9.01 11.31 28.73
CA HIS A 60 9.21 12.73 28.43
C HIS A 60 10.53 12.86 27.68
N LEU A 61 10.43 13.02 26.35
CA LEU A 61 11.54 13.48 25.52
C LEU A 61 12.18 14.71 26.15
N GLY A 62 13.51 14.71 26.26
CA GLY A 62 14.26 15.88 26.69
C GLY A 62 13.99 17.06 25.76
N GLN A 63 14.01 18.28 26.29
CA GLN A 63 13.81 19.50 25.48
C GLN A 63 14.82 19.62 24.33
N GLU A 64 16.00 19.01 24.45
CA GLU A 64 17.05 19.02 23.43
C GLU A 64 16.72 18.11 22.23
N GLU A 65 16.10 16.94 22.42
CA GLU A 65 15.67 16.06 21.31
C GLU A 65 14.54 16.68 20.49
N ARG A 66 13.60 17.37 21.14
CA ARG A 66 12.55 18.13 20.44
C ARG A 66 13.10 19.31 19.63
N GLN A 67 14.27 19.85 19.97
CA GLN A 67 14.87 20.98 19.25
C GLN A 67 15.55 20.57 17.93
N ASN A 68 15.78 19.27 17.70
CA ASN A 68 16.42 18.77 16.48
C ASN A 68 15.45 18.13 15.47
N LEU A 69 14.17 17.97 15.81
CA LEU A 69 13.17 17.45 14.86
C LEU A 69 12.94 18.49 13.76
N ARG A 70 13.14 18.08 12.51
CA ARG A 70 12.93 18.98 11.39
C ARG A 70 11.45 19.12 11.09
N ARG A 71 11.10 20.32 10.63
CA ARG A 71 9.74 20.67 10.26
C ARG A 71 9.72 21.18 8.83
N TYR A 72 8.84 20.60 8.03
CA TYR A 72 8.71 20.87 6.61
C TYR A 72 7.32 21.44 6.33
N GLU A 73 7.25 22.68 5.87
CA GLU A 73 6.00 23.33 5.46
C GLU A 73 5.89 23.28 3.93
N VAL A 74 4.84 22.63 3.44
CA VAL A 74 4.60 22.40 2.02
C VAL A 74 3.28 23.08 1.63
N PRO A 75 3.31 24.11 0.76
CA PRO A 75 2.09 24.67 0.22
C PRO A 75 1.39 23.63 -0.66
N TYR A 76 0.06 23.59 -0.62
CA TYR A 76 -0.74 22.66 -1.41
C TYR A 76 -1.80 23.39 -2.22
N GLU A 77 -2.20 22.80 -3.35
CA GLU A 77 -3.32 23.29 -4.15
C GLU A 77 -4.63 22.75 -3.56
N ALA A 78 -5.48 23.68 -3.10
CA ALA A 78 -6.78 23.34 -2.58
C ALA A 78 -7.80 23.30 -3.72
N SER A 79 -8.33 22.11 -3.98
CA SER A 79 -9.46 21.83 -4.88
C SER A 79 -9.10 21.51 -6.33
N GLU A 80 -9.90 20.61 -6.89
CA GLU A 80 -10.11 20.44 -8.32
C GLU A 80 -11.62 20.58 -8.56
N GLY A 81 -12.03 21.64 -9.25
CA GLY A 81 -13.44 21.95 -9.45
C GLY A 81 -14.18 22.23 -8.15
N THR A 82 -15.28 21.49 -7.89
CA THR A 82 -16.15 21.69 -6.72
C THR A 82 -15.75 20.89 -5.48
N VAL A 83 -14.80 19.95 -5.60
CA VAL A 83 -14.38 19.07 -4.51
C VAL A 83 -13.09 19.60 -3.88
N LYS A 84 -13.11 19.80 -2.56
CA LYS A 84 -11.93 20.21 -1.80
C LYS A 84 -11.00 19.00 -1.65
N ARG A 85 -9.82 19.10 -2.25
CA ARG A 85 -8.73 18.11 -2.17
C ARG A 85 -7.45 18.81 -1.78
N ILE A 86 -6.51 18.06 -1.23
CA ILE A 86 -5.16 18.54 -0.90
C ILE A 86 -4.24 17.93 -1.94
N VAL A 87 -3.76 18.74 -2.88
CA VAL A 87 -2.90 18.30 -3.98
C VAL A 87 -1.50 18.87 -3.78
N LEU A 88 -0.49 18.01 -3.79
CA LEU A 88 0.91 18.40 -3.57
C LEU A 88 1.80 17.80 -4.66
N PRO A 89 2.88 18.51 -5.04
CA PRO A 89 3.95 17.93 -5.83
C PRO A 89 4.73 16.92 -4.98
N VAL A 90 4.88 15.70 -5.49
CA VAL A 90 5.64 14.63 -4.85
C VAL A 90 6.70 14.14 -5.81
N THR A 91 7.94 14.06 -5.35
CA THR A 91 9.08 13.57 -6.14
C THR A 91 9.39 12.13 -5.76
N PHE A 92 9.39 11.28 -6.77
CA PHE A 92 9.63 9.84 -6.66
C PHE A 92 11.02 9.52 -7.20
N ASN A 93 11.77 8.69 -6.47
CA ASN A 93 13.11 8.22 -6.84
C ASN A 93 14.02 9.36 -7.35
N ASN A 94 13.96 10.53 -6.71
CA ASN A 94 14.73 11.74 -7.03
C ASN A 94 14.64 12.24 -8.49
N SER A 95 13.64 11.80 -9.27
CA SER A 95 13.65 12.02 -10.72
C SER A 95 12.31 12.45 -11.31
N VAL A 96 11.20 11.89 -10.83
CA VAL A 96 9.87 12.17 -11.39
C VAL A 96 9.02 12.87 -10.36
N THR A 97 8.60 14.10 -10.65
CA THR A 97 7.62 14.83 -9.83
C THR A 97 6.22 14.70 -10.42
N ALA A 98 5.24 14.42 -9.58
CA ALA A 98 3.85 14.24 -9.97
C ALA A 98 2.89 14.92 -8.98
N GLN A 99 1.69 15.28 -9.46
CA GLN A 99 0.66 15.86 -8.61
C GLN A 99 -0.13 14.74 -7.93
N MET A 100 0.01 14.66 -6.61
CA MET A 100 -0.57 13.60 -5.79
C MET A 100 -1.62 14.16 -4.85
N LEU A 101 -2.67 13.38 -4.61
CA LEU A 101 -3.61 13.63 -3.51
C LEU A 101 -2.97 13.23 -2.19
N LEU A 102 -3.09 14.06 -1.15
CA LEU A 102 -2.84 13.60 0.22
C LEU A 102 -4.15 13.07 0.81
N ASP A 103 -4.19 11.78 1.11
CA ASP A 103 -5.39 11.09 1.54
C ASP A 103 -5.18 10.39 2.90
N THR A 104 -5.65 11.03 3.97
CA THR A 104 -5.61 10.48 5.34
C THR A 104 -6.47 9.24 5.52
N GLY A 105 -7.38 8.96 4.59
CA GLY A 105 -8.23 7.77 4.59
C GLY A 105 -7.63 6.58 3.86
N ALA A 106 -6.52 6.77 3.14
CA ALA A 106 -5.83 5.69 2.44
C ALA A 106 -4.77 5.05 3.35
N THR A 107 -4.76 3.71 3.41
CA THR A 107 -3.75 2.97 4.19
C THR A 107 -2.37 3.03 3.57
N GLY A 108 -2.27 3.21 2.25
CA GLY A 108 -1.00 3.26 1.54
C GLY A 108 -1.04 4.09 0.26
N THR A 109 0.12 4.19 -0.38
CA THR A 109 0.36 4.96 -1.60
C THR A 109 -0.17 4.21 -2.82
N LEU A 110 -0.85 4.95 -3.68
CA LEU A 110 -1.37 4.45 -4.95
C LEU A 110 -0.97 5.38 -6.09
N ILE A 111 -0.41 4.82 -7.16
CA ILE A 111 -0.02 5.57 -8.36
C ILE A 111 -0.74 5.04 -9.61
N SER A 112 -0.91 5.92 -10.60
CA SER A 112 -1.47 5.57 -11.91
C SER A 112 -0.50 4.71 -12.72
N GLY A 113 -1.02 3.92 -13.67
CA GLY A 113 -0.18 3.21 -14.63
C GLY A 113 0.71 4.16 -15.43
N LYS A 114 0.20 5.35 -15.77
CA LYS A 114 0.97 6.39 -16.46
C LYS A 114 2.15 6.91 -15.64
N LEU A 115 1.97 7.14 -14.33
CA LEU A 115 3.08 7.52 -13.46
C LEU A 115 4.09 6.38 -13.33
N ALA A 116 3.63 5.13 -13.16
CA ALA A 116 4.48 3.97 -13.13
C ALA A 116 5.32 3.79 -14.42
N GLU A 117 4.74 4.07 -15.60
CA GLU A 117 5.48 4.09 -16.87
C GLU A 117 6.58 5.16 -16.89
N LYS A 118 6.28 6.38 -16.43
CA LYS A 118 7.27 7.47 -16.32
C LYS A 118 8.41 7.10 -15.38
N LEU A 119 8.09 6.45 -14.26
CA LEU A 119 9.05 5.93 -13.29
C LEU A 119 9.87 4.75 -13.83
N GLY A 120 9.47 4.18 -14.96
CA GLY A 120 10.13 3.02 -15.55
C GLY A 120 9.83 1.71 -14.82
N ILE A 121 8.84 1.68 -13.92
CA ILE A 121 8.49 0.50 -13.12
C ILE A 121 8.15 -0.69 -14.00
N PHE A 122 7.57 -0.48 -15.19
CA PHE A 122 7.23 -1.57 -16.12
C PHE A 122 8.34 -1.95 -17.11
N LYS A 123 9.53 -1.36 -16.99
CA LYS A 123 10.71 -1.79 -17.78
C LYS A 123 11.11 -3.19 -17.33
N LYS A 124 11.80 -3.93 -18.21
CA LYS A 124 12.05 -5.36 -18.05
C LYS A 124 12.53 -5.71 -16.63
N ASP A 125 11.87 -6.71 -16.04
CA ASP A 125 12.23 -7.36 -14.79
C ASP A 125 11.97 -6.58 -13.49
N GLU A 126 11.07 -5.58 -13.54
CA GLU A 126 10.55 -4.92 -12.34
C GLU A 126 9.02 -4.73 -12.48
N GLY A 127 8.29 -4.84 -11.37
CA GLY A 127 7.05 -4.09 -11.18
C GLY A 127 5.78 -4.54 -11.91
N LYS A 128 5.61 -5.83 -12.20
CA LYS A 128 4.31 -6.37 -12.70
C LYS A 128 3.70 -7.42 -11.79
N LEU A 129 4.13 -7.48 -10.53
CA LEU A 129 3.56 -8.42 -9.58
C LEU A 129 2.09 -8.11 -9.38
N LEU A 130 1.23 -9.02 -9.81
CA LEU A 130 -0.19 -8.92 -9.52
C LEU A 130 -0.49 -9.40 -8.13
N THR A 131 -1.29 -8.59 -7.45
CA THR A 131 -1.90 -8.90 -6.18
C THR A 131 -3.36 -8.46 -6.19
N PHE A 132 -4.04 -8.74 -5.09
CA PHE A 132 -5.38 -8.26 -4.83
C PHE A 132 -5.38 -7.42 -3.57
N VAL A 133 -6.11 -6.31 -3.61
CA VAL A 133 -6.35 -5.47 -2.44
C VAL A 133 -7.85 -5.50 -2.16
N SER A 134 -8.22 -5.75 -0.91
CA SER A 134 -9.61 -5.74 -0.45
C SER A 134 -9.89 -4.44 0.31
N GLY A 135 -11.04 -3.84 0.04
CA GLY A 135 -11.56 -2.69 0.79
C GLY A 135 -13.07 -2.67 0.82
N VAL A 136 -13.66 -1.57 1.29
CA VAL A 136 -15.13 -1.40 1.37
C VAL A 136 -15.81 -1.58 0.00
N GLY A 137 -15.11 -1.25 -1.09
CA GLY A 137 -15.57 -1.43 -2.47
C GLY A 137 -15.40 -2.85 -3.04
N GLY A 138 -14.95 -3.82 -2.24
CA GLY A 138 -14.64 -5.18 -2.66
C GLY A 138 -13.15 -5.41 -2.94
N THR A 139 -12.85 -6.55 -3.57
CA THR A 139 -11.48 -6.95 -3.93
C THR A 139 -11.15 -6.51 -5.35
N VAL A 140 -10.09 -5.74 -5.51
CA VAL A 140 -9.59 -5.26 -6.81
C VAL A 140 -8.22 -5.84 -7.11
N MET A 141 -8.02 -6.22 -8.36
CA MET A 141 -6.71 -6.66 -8.85
C MET A 141 -5.84 -5.45 -9.12
N VAL A 142 -4.62 -5.47 -8.60
CA VAL A 142 -3.67 -4.36 -8.72
C VAL A 142 -2.27 -4.88 -8.99
N ILE A 143 -1.37 -3.97 -9.36
CA ILE A 143 0.06 -4.29 -9.43
C ILE A 143 0.73 -3.76 -8.16
N ARG A 144 1.54 -4.61 -7.52
CA ARG A 144 2.36 -4.24 -6.37
C ARG A 144 3.77 -3.87 -6.81
N ALA A 145 4.30 -2.79 -6.24
CA ALA A 145 5.68 -2.35 -6.41
C ALA A 145 6.23 -1.80 -5.09
N ILE A 146 7.53 -1.52 -5.06
CA ILE A 146 8.15 -0.71 -4.00
C ILE A 146 8.81 0.49 -4.68
N ILE A 147 8.41 1.69 -4.27
CA ILE A 147 9.12 2.92 -4.61
C ILE A 147 10.24 3.11 -3.60
N ASP A 148 11.46 3.36 -4.06
CA ASP A 148 12.63 3.48 -3.18
C ASP A 148 12.60 4.74 -2.35
N ARG A 149 12.10 5.84 -2.92
CA ARG A 149 12.07 7.14 -2.25
C ARG A 149 10.86 7.97 -2.67
N VAL A 150 10.20 8.56 -1.68
CA VAL A 150 9.13 9.55 -1.83
C VAL A 150 9.54 10.82 -1.10
N LYS A 151 9.47 11.96 -1.78
CA LYS A 151 9.82 13.27 -1.22
C LYS A 151 8.70 14.29 -1.45
N ILE A 152 8.25 14.92 -0.38
CA ILE A 152 7.20 15.96 -0.36
C ILE A 152 7.78 17.23 0.28
N GLY A 153 8.07 18.25 -0.54
CA GLY A 153 8.94 19.34 -0.09
C GLY A 153 10.29 18.77 0.33
N GLU A 154 10.69 18.95 1.59
CA GLU A 154 11.90 18.33 2.16
C GLU A 154 11.62 17.13 3.08
N ALA A 155 10.35 16.79 3.31
CA ALA A 155 9.99 15.56 3.99
C ALA A 155 10.25 14.38 3.06
N GLU A 156 11.03 13.40 3.50
CA GLU A 156 11.46 12.26 2.70
C GLU A 156 11.22 10.97 3.46
N ASP A 157 10.79 9.96 2.73
CA ASP A 157 10.64 8.61 3.21
C ASP A 157 11.18 7.62 2.17
N ASN A 158 11.65 6.47 2.63
CA ASN A 158 12.23 5.44 1.78
C ASN A 158 11.41 4.16 1.89
N PHE A 159 11.53 3.28 0.90
CA PHE A 159 10.82 1.99 0.87
C PHE A 159 9.29 2.15 1.04
N ILE A 160 8.61 2.54 -0.02
CA ILE A 160 7.15 2.75 0.01
C ILE A 160 6.47 1.62 -0.78
N PRO A 161 5.89 0.60 -0.11
CA PRO A 161 5.03 -0.37 -0.77
C PRO A 161 3.87 0.35 -1.47
N THR A 162 3.85 0.25 -2.79
CA THR A 162 2.97 1.04 -3.64
C THR A 162 2.07 0.15 -4.46
N VAL A 163 0.81 0.55 -4.53
CA VAL A 163 -0.19 -0.05 -5.43
C VAL A 163 -0.25 0.74 -6.73
N ILE A 164 -0.27 0.05 -7.87
CA ILE A 164 -0.48 0.66 -9.17
C ILE A 164 -1.86 0.26 -9.69
N SER A 165 -2.71 1.27 -9.92
CA SER A 165 -4.07 1.10 -10.40
C SER A 165 -4.54 2.35 -11.14
N ASP A 166 -5.31 2.18 -12.21
CA ASP A 166 -5.93 3.29 -12.93
C ASP A 166 -7.30 3.70 -12.33
N SER A 167 -7.65 3.15 -11.16
CA SER A 167 -8.86 3.52 -10.41
C SER A 167 -8.65 4.79 -9.58
N ILE A 168 -8.07 5.82 -10.20
CA ILE A 168 -7.79 7.14 -9.61
C ILE A 168 -8.71 8.15 -10.29
N PRO A 169 -9.21 9.18 -9.59
CA PRO A 169 -9.94 10.27 -10.25
C PRO A 169 -9.12 10.89 -11.38
N GLU A 170 -9.77 11.26 -12.48
CA GLU A 170 -9.10 11.97 -13.57
C GLU A 170 -8.40 13.24 -13.05
N GLY A 171 -7.27 13.59 -13.65
CA GLY A 171 -6.49 14.78 -13.27
C GLY A 171 -5.35 14.54 -12.28
N PHE A 172 -5.30 13.38 -11.62
CA PHE A 172 -4.23 13.06 -10.65
C PHE A 172 -3.35 11.90 -11.12
N ASP A 173 -2.08 11.95 -10.75
CA ASP A 173 -1.14 10.86 -11.00
C ASP A 173 -1.20 9.77 -9.91
N GLY A 174 -1.86 10.04 -8.77
CA GLY A 174 -2.12 9.10 -7.67
C GLY A 174 -2.46 9.77 -6.32
N LEU A 175 -2.31 9.02 -5.22
CA LEU A 175 -2.44 9.48 -3.83
C LEU A 175 -1.31 8.99 -2.92
N ILE A 176 -1.02 9.77 -1.87
CA ILE A 176 -0.13 9.44 -0.76
C ILE A 176 -1.00 9.18 0.48
N GLY A 177 -0.78 8.04 1.12
CA GLY A 177 -1.58 7.56 2.25
C GLY A 177 -0.85 7.62 3.58
N MET A 178 -1.37 6.85 4.51
CA MET A 178 -0.85 6.73 5.87
C MET A 178 0.50 6.03 5.96
N ASP A 179 0.90 5.25 4.95
CA ASP A 179 2.23 4.64 4.83
C ASP A 179 3.36 5.69 4.92
N PHE A 180 3.23 6.80 4.18
CA PHE A 180 4.17 7.93 4.26
C PHE A 180 3.87 8.81 5.48
N MET A 181 2.60 9.16 5.71
CA MET A 181 2.24 10.13 6.75
C MET A 181 2.52 9.63 8.17
N ALA A 182 2.52 8.31 8.42
CA ALA A 182 2.78 7.73 9.74
C ALA A 182 4.20 8.03 10.25
N ASN A 183 5.14 8.32 9.35
CA ASN A 183 6.52 8.66 9.70
C ASN A 183 6.69 10.12 10.17
N PHE A 184 5.61 10.91 10.15
CA PHE A 184 5.61 12.32 10.54
C PHE A 184 4.43 12.67 11.46
N THR A 185 4.62 13.68 12.31
CA THR A 185 3.49 14.46 12.79
C THR A 185 2.99 15.34 11.65
N THR A 186 1.83 14.98 11.08
CA THR A 186 1.23 15.68 9.95
C THR A 186 0.16 16.68 10.41
N LYS A 187 0.27 17.94 9.98
CA LYS A 187 -0.73 18.99 10.25
C LYS A 187 -1.18 19.66 8.95
N ILE A 188 -2.49 19.77 8.76
CA ILE A 188 -3.09 20.43 7.60
C ILE A 188 -3.72 21.75 8.05
N ASP A 189 -3.20 22.88 7.56
CA ASP A 189 -3.81 24.20 7.72
C ASP A 189 -4.58 24.58 6.44
N THR A 190 -5.88 24.34 6.46
CA THR A 190 -6.76 24.57 5.30
C THR A 190 -7.04 26.04 4.99
N ARG A 191 -6.72 26.95 5.93
CA ARG A 191 -6.86 28.39 5.71
C ARG A 191 -5.62 28.95 5.03
N LYS A 192 -4.45 28.42 5.38
CA LYS A 192 -3.16 28.82 4.78
C LYS A 192 -2.78 28.01 3.55
N HIS A 193 -3.48 26.91 3.30
CA HIS A 193 -3.13 25.93 2.27
C HIS A 193 -1.72 25.36 2.45
N ILE A 194 -1.40 24.97 3.69
CA ILE A 194 -0.10 24.40 4.06
C ILE A 194 -0.31 23.04 4.73
N VAL A 195 0.46 22.05 4.29
CA VAL A 195 0.71 20.81 5.05
C VAL A 195 2.05 20.94 5.75
N THR A 196 2.10 20.64 7.04
CA THR A 196 3.33 20.53 7.82
C THR A 196 3.61 19.06 8.07
N PHE A 197 4.82 18.61 7.77
CA PHE A 197 5.39 17.34 8.23
C PHE A 197 6.49 17.64 9.25
N GLU A 198 6.35 17.13 10.46
CA GLU A 198 7.37 17.24 11.52
C GLU A 198 7.91 15.83 11.80
N GLU A 199 9.23 15.67 11.77
CA GLU A 199 9.89 14.38 12.01
C GLU A 199 9.50 13.83 13.38
N LEU A 200 9.30 12.52 13.45
CA LEU A 200 9.13 11.84 14.73
C LEU A 200 10.50 11.55 15.34
N PRO A 201 10.63 11.59 16.68
CA PRO A 201 11.85 11.13 17.34
C PRO A 201 12.13 9.68 16.98
N HIS A 202 13.41 9.36 16.77
CA HIS A 202 13.83 7.97 16.63
C HIS A 202 13.41 7.17 17.87
N GLN A 203 12.65 6.10 17.65
CA GLN A 203 12.22 5.19 18.71
C GLN A 203 12.75 3.80 18.37
N SER A 204 13.52 3.21 19.28
CA SER A 204 14.01 1.82 19.10
C SER A 204 12.88 0.79 18.92
N THR A 205 11.67 1.11 19.38
CA THR A 205 10.45 0.31 19.21
C THR A 205 9.75 0.53 17.88
N MET A 206 10.27 1.43 17.02
CA MET A 206 9.76 1.68 15.68
C MET A 206 10.93 1.79 14.70
N PRO A 207 11.60 0.66 14.37
CA PRO A 207 12.64 0.63 13.36
C PRO A 207 12.14 1.25 12.07
N ASP A 208 12.87 2.26 11.60
CA ASP A 208 12.51 3.06 10.42
C ASP A 208 11.11 3.70 10.46
N GLY A 209 10.59 4.00 11.66
CA GLY A 209 9.29 4.67 11.81
C GLY A 209 8.07 3.73 11.74
N HIS A 210 8.28 2.43 11.56
CA HIS A 210 7.20 1.43 11.53
C HIS A 210 7.15 0.58 12.81
N ASP A 211 5.93 0.29 13.27
CA ASP A 211 5.70 -0.58 14.43
C ASP A 211 5.74 -2.08 14.08
N GLU A 212 5.67 -2.94 15.11
CA GLU A 212 5.67 -4.39 14.96
C GLU A 212 4.56 -4.89 14.02
N ILE A 213 3.38 -4.27 14.07
CA ILE A 213 2.22 -4.68 13.30
C ILE A 213 2.49 -4.45 11.82
N TRP A 214 2.96 -3.25 11.46
CA TRP A 214 3.28 -2.93 10.07
C TRP A 214 4.33 -3.88 9.48
N TRP A 215 5.42 -4.15 10.22
CA TRP A 215 6.47 -5.06 9.75
C TRP A 215 5.93 -6.46 9.53
N LYS A 216 5.22 -7.02 10.53
CA LYS A 216 4.64 -8.37 10.43
C LYS A 216 3.63 -8.48 9.30
N GLU A 217 2.73 -7.52 9.15
CA GLU A 217 1.71 -7.52 8.10
C GLU A 217 2.35 -7.42 6.71
N THR A 218 3.36 -6.56 6.54
CA THR A 218 4.07 -6.40 5.26
C THR A 218 4.85 -7.66 4.88
N PHE A 219 5.54 -8.28 5.84
CA PHE A 219 6.22 -9.56 5.63
C PHE A 219 5.24 -10.68 5.28
N HIS A 220 4.14 -10.83 6.01
CA HIS A 220 3.09 -11.81 5.71
C HIS A 220 2.50 -11.61 4.32
N GLU A 221 2.19 -10.36 3.94
CA GLU A 221 1.64 -10.04 2.62
C GLU A 221 2.58 -10.51 1.50
N PHE A 222 3.87 -10.13 1.59
CA PHE A 222 4.85 -10.41 0.54
C PHE A 222 5.19 -11.91 0.50
N ALA A 223 5.30 -12.54 1.66
CA ALA A 223 5.54 -13.97 1.78
C ALA A 223 4.39 -14.82 1.24
N SER A 224 3.15 -14.48 1.61
CA SER A 224 1.96 -15.16 1.10
C SER A 224 1.88 -15.02 -0.42
N THR A 225 2.07 -13.80 -0.93
CA THR A 225 2.04 -13.54 -2.38
C THR A 225 3.08 -14.40 -3.13
N ARG A 226 4.31 -14.51 -2.61
CA ARG A 226 5.34 -15.40 -3.17
C ARG A 226 4.93 -16.87 -3.11
N ALA A 227 4.41 -17.32 -1.97
CA ALA A 227 3.98 -18.71 -1.77
C ALA A 227 2.82 -19.09 -2.71
N ASP A 228 1.88 -18.19 -2.93
CA ASP A 228 0.72 -18.38 -3.80
C ASP A 228 1.13 -18.44 -5.28
N TRP A 229 2.04 -17.57 -5.71
CA TRP A 229 2.62 -17.65 -7.05
C TRP A 229 3.47 -18.91 -7.24
N LYS A 230 4.19 -19.36 -6.20
CA LYS A 230 4.91 -20.64 -6.24
C LYS A 230 3.93 -21.81 -6.44
N LYS A 231 2.87 -21.88 -5.64
CA LYS A 231 1.84 -22.91 -5.73
C LYS A 231 1.16 -22.91 -7.10
N THR A 232 0.91 -21.74 -7.65
CA THR A 232 0.33 -21.59 -8.99
C THR A 232 1.30 -22.08 -10.06
N LYS A 233 2.58 -21.68 -9.98
CA LYS A 233 3.65 -22.17 -10.85
C LYS A 233 3.73 -23.70 -10.82
N ASP A 234 3.89 -24.29 -9.63
CA ASP A 234 4.02 -25.74 -9.47
C ASP A 234 2.84 -26.48 -10.12
N LYS A 235 1.60 -26.01 -9.88
CA LYS A 235 0.40 -26.57 -10.53
C LYS A 235 0.42 -26.52 -12.05
N ILE A 236 0.86 -25.41 -12.65
CA ILE A 236 0.95 -25.29 -14.12
C ILE A 236 2.00 -26.26 -14.68
N TYR A 237 3.11 -26.44 -13.97
CA TYR A 237 4.15 -27.39 -14.36
C TYR A 237 3.75 -28.86 -14.16
N ASP A 238 2.89 -29.16 -13.20
CA ASP A 238 2.32 -30.51 -13.00
C ASP A 238 1.23 -30.84 -14.04
N LEU A 239 0.40 -29.85 -14.42
CA LEU A 239 -0.72 -30.04 -15.35
C LEU A 239 -0.27 -30.20 -16.80
N TYR A 240 0.84 -29.59 -17.20
CA TYR A 240 1.35 -29.62 -18.56
C TYR A 240 2.78 -30.14 -18.57
N SER A 241 3.05 -31.15 -19.40
CA SER A 241 4.39 -31.70 -19.62
C SER A 241 5.27 -30.75 -20.46
N PHE A 242 6.58 -31.00 -20.53
CA PHE A 242 7.50 -30.15 -21.31
C PHE A 242 7.12 -30.06 -22.80
N GLN A 243 6.57 -31.14 -23.37
CA GLN A 243 6.19 -31.24 -24.78
C GLN A 243 4.95 -30.39 -25.12
N ASP A 244 4.19 -29.95 -24.12
CA ASP A 244 2.94 -29.20 -24.30
C ASP A 244 3.16 -27.70 -24.55
N ALA A 245 4.40 -27.22 -24.69
CA ALA A 245 4.70 -25.79 -24.73
C ALA A 245 3.91 -25.01 -25.82
N SER A 246 3.60 -25.64 -26.95
CA SER A 246 2.80 -25.04 -28.04
C SER A 246 1.29 -25.29 -27.91
N HIS A 247 0.83 -26.07 -26.93
CA HIS A 247 -0.59 -26.30 -26.69
C HIS A 247 -1.30 -25.02 -26.30
N LEU A 248 -2.46 -24.79 -26.91
CA LEU A 248 -3.30 -23.63 -26.62
C LEU A 248 -4.20 -23.93 -25.44
N VAL A 249 -4.25 -23.00 -24.50
CA VAL A 249 -5.10 -23.03 -23.33
C VAL A 249 -5.91 -21.75 -23.27
N GLN A 250 -7.17 -21.88 -22.86
CA GLN A 250 -8.04 -20.73 -22.64
C GLN A 250 -7.94 -20.30 -21.19
N VAL A 251 -7.60 -19.02 -21.00
CA VAL A 251 -7.50 -18.39 -19.69
C VAL A 251 -8.62 -17.35 -19.57
N SER A 252 -9.30 -17.34 -18.43
CA SER A 252 -10.56 -16.61 -18.20
C SER A 252 -10.60 -16.05 -16.77
N GLN A 253 -11.13 -14.84 -16.64
CA GLN A 253 -11.36 -14.14 -15.38
C GLN A 253 -12.84 -13.79 -15.36
N LYS A 254 -13.49 -14.02 -14.22
CA LYS A 254 -14.93 -13.76 -14.04
C LYS A 254 -15.26 -12.33 -14.52
N GLY A 255 -16.11 -12.22 -15.54
CA GLY A 255 -16.53 -10.93 -16.13
C GLY A 255 -15.63 -10.35 -17.23
N LYS A 256 -14.56 -11.02 -17.68
CA LYS A 256 -13.70 -10.58 -18.80
C LYS A 256 -13.67 -11.57 -19.97
N ARG A 257 -13.21 -11.11 -21.14
CA ARG A 257 -13.10 -11.92 -22.37
C ARG A 257 -12.08 -13.05 -22.18
N THR A 258 -12.47 -14.28 -22.49
CA THR A 258 -11.53 -15.41 -22.57
C THR A 258 -10.41 -15.11 -23.56
N THR A 259 -9.16 -15.39 -23.16
CA THR A 259 -7.98 -15.26 -24.00
C THR A 259 -7.35 -16.63 -24.23
N THR A 260 -6.91 -16.89 -25.45
CA THR A 260 -6.16 -18.11 -25.78
C THR A 260 -4.67 -17.79 -25.75
N VAL A 261 -3.90 -18.56 -24.98
CA VAL A 261 -2.43 -18.47 -24.93
C VAL A 261 -1.82 -19.86 -25.06
N THR A 262 -0.53 -19.93 -25.37
CA THR A 262 0.23 -21.17 -25.31
C THR A 262 0.61 -21.52 -23.86
N VAL A 263 0.83 -22.80 -23.57
CA VAL A 263 1.39 -23.25 -22.28
C VAL A 263 2.76 -22.61 -22.03
N GLY A 264 3.59 -22.41 -23.07
CA GLY A 264 4.88 -21.74 -22.94
C GLY A 264 4.77 -20.28 -22.48
N GLU A 265 3.82 -19.52 -23.04
CA GLU A 265 3.51 -18.15 -22.59
C GLU A 265 2.99 -18.14 -21.15
N LEU A 266 2.14 -19.12 -20.81
CA LEU A 266 1.62 -19.26 -19.45
C LEU A 266 2.73 -19.54 -18.43
N ARG A 267 3.65 -20.46 -18.72
CA ARG A 267 4.83 -20.73 -17.88
C ARG A 267 5.69 -19.49 -17.69
N THR A 268 6.05 -18.83 -18.79
CA THR A 268 6.84 -17.59 -18.77
C THR A 268 6.21 -16.54 -17.86
N TYR A 269 4.89 -16.43 -17.90
CA TYR A 269 4.14 -15.49 -17.07
C TYR A 269 4.16 -15.86 -15.59
N VAL A 270 3.81 -17.10 -15.22
CA VAL A 270 3.81 -17.51 -13.80
C VAL A 270 5.21 -17.52 -13.19
N ASP A 271 6.23 -17.83 -13.98
CA ASP A 271 7.63 -17.71 -13.59
C ASP A 271 7.97 -16.25 -13.28
N SER A 272 7.62 -15.32 -14.18
CA SER A 272 7.83 -13.88 -13.95
C SER A 272 7.11 -13.36 -12.70
N GLN A 273 5.88 -13.81 -12.42
CA GLN A 273 5.15 -13.38 -11.22
C GLN A 273 5.79 -13.92 -9.94
N TYR A 274 6.22 -15.19 -9.93
CA TYR A 274 6.93 -15.78 -8.81
C TYR A 274 8.26 -15.06 -8.55
N GLU A 275 9.04 -14.79 -9.59
CA GLU A 275 10.32 -14.09 -9.46
C GLU A 275 10.14 -12.65 -8.97
N GLU A 276 9.11 -11.91 -9.43
CA GLU A 276 8.84 -10.58 -8.87
C GLU A 276 8.38 -10.62 -7.41
N ALA A 277 7.52 -11.56 -7.03
CA ALA A 277 7.14 -11.73 -5.63
C ALA A 277 8.36 -12.04 -4.75
N HIS A 278 9.28 -12.88 -5.25
CA HIS A 278 10.52 -13.20 -4.57
C HIS A 278 11.42 -11.96 -4.43
N LYS A 279 11.63 -11.18 -5.49
CA LYS A 279 12.43 -9.96 -5.47
C LYS A 279 11.90 -8.94 -4.48
N LEU A 280 10.59 -8.65 -4.48
CA LEU A 280 10.00 -7.69 -3.55
C LEU A 280 10.18 -8.14 -2.09
N LEU A 281 10.03 -9.44 -1.80
CA LEU A 281 10.27 -9.98 -0.46
C LEU A 281 11.75 -9.91 -0.05
N MET A 282 12.69 -10.18 -0.95
CA MET A 282 14.12 -10.02 -0.66
C MET A 282 14.51 -8.55 -0.47
N LYS A 283 13.84 -7.63 -1.19
CA LYS A 283 14.00 -6.18 -0.98
C LYS A 283 13.51 -5.78 0.41
N LEU A 284 12.36 -6.29 0.86
CA LEU A 284 11.86 -6.07 2.22
C LEU A 284 12.81 -6.64 3.28
N ASP A 285 13.32 -7.87 3.08
CA ASP A 285 14.24 -8.50 4.03
C ASP A 285 15.55 -7.70 4.14
N SER A 286 16.13 -7.29 3.01
CA SER A 286 17.32 -6.44 2.99
C SER A 286 17.07 -5.11 3.70
N TYR A 287 15.93 -4.47 3.42
CA TYR A 287 15.53 -3.23 4.07
C TYR A 287 15.40 -3.39 5.59
N ALA A 288 14.78 -4.48 6.04
CA ALA A 288 14.65 -4.79 7.46
C ALA A 288 16.01 -5.03 8.14
N ILE A 289 16.96 -5.70 7.45
CA ILE A 289 18.34 -5.88 7.94
C ILE A 289 19.01 -4.52 8.16
N ASP A 290 18.95 -3.64 7.15
CA ASP A 290 19.60 -2.32 7.20
C ASP A 290 19.06 -1.43 8.33
N HIS A 291 17.80 -1.63 8.73
CA HIS A 291 17.13 -0.88 9.79
C HIS A 291 17.03 -1.62 11.13
N ALA A 292 17.78 -2.73 11.30
CA ALA A 292 17.86 -3.50 12.54
C ALA A 292 16.50 -3.96 13.10
N VAL A 293 15.55 -4.29 12.22
CA VAL A 293 14.23 -4.81 12.61
C VAL A 293 14.38 -6.14 13.38
N PRO A 294 13.69 -6.38 14.51
CA PRO A 294 13.78 -7.65 15.24
C PRO A 294 13.41 -8.85 14.36
N MET A 295 14.09 -10.00 14.53
CA MET A 295 13.86 -11.18 13.69
C MET A 295 12.43 -11.72 13.85
N GLU A 296 11.90 -11.68 15.08
CA GLU A 296 10.54 -12.10 15.42
C GLU A 296 9.43 -11.25 14.75
N TRP A 297 9.78 -10.10 14.15
CA TRP A 297 8.85 -9.27 13.35
C TRP A 297 8.88 -9.63 11.87
N ARG A 298 9.85 -10.45 11.45
CA ARG A 298 10.07 -10.88 10.07
C ARG A 298 9.63 -12.31 9.81
N ASP A 299 9.12 -13.01 10.84
CA ASP A 299 8.69 -14.40 10.73
C ASP A 299 7.37 -14.53 9.94
N TYR A 300 7.34 -15.43 8.96
CA TYR A 300 6.19 -15.73 8.08
C TYR A 300 6.20 -17.18 7.56
#